data_AF-A0A1R1FJ18-F1
#
_entry.id   AF-A0A1R1FJ18-F1
#
_cell.length_a   1.000
_cell.length_b   1.000
_cell.length_c   1.000
_cell.angle_alpha   90.00
_cell.angle_beta   90.00
_cell.angle_gamma   90.00
#
_symmetry.space_group_name_H-M   'P 1'
#
loop_
_entity.id
_entity.type
_entity.pdbx_description
1 polymer ?
#
loop_
_entity_poly.entity_id
_entity_poly.type
_entity_poly.pdbx_seq_one_letter_code
_entity_poly.pdbx_strand_id
1 'polypeptide(L)' 'MKNNNIVRKATPIGIEYFKSEYNITVKFTDSQVFPGYINSKVVLYGYVKNDINQRISIAIDYNTHEVEHVGGPKWLLQSE' A
#
# COMPACT_ATOMS: atom_id res chain seq x y z
N MET A 1 -5.73 5.43 -18.41
CA MET A 1 -4.47 4.71 -18.73
C MET A 1 -3.31 5.03 -17.77
N LYS A 2 -2.99 6.30 -17.48
CA LYS A 2 -1.86 6.67 -16.60
C LYS A 2 -1.96 6.11 -15.17
N ASN A 3 -3.17 6.17 -14.56
CA ASN A 3 -3.42 5.66 -13.21
C ASN A 3 -3.19 4.14 -13.11
N ASN A 4 -3.58 3.37 -14.13
CA ASN A 4 -3.37 1.91 -14.14
C ASN A 4 -1.89 1.53 -14.10
N ASN A 5 -1.01 2.31 -14.75
CA ASN A 5 0.42 2.03 -14.71
C ASN A 5 1.05 2.37 -13.35
N ILE A 6 0.60 3.46 -12.72
CA ILE A 6 1.00 3.83 -11.36
C ILE A 6 0.64 2.71 -10.39
N VAL A 7 -0.63 2.28 -10.38
CA VAL A 7 -1.11 1.19 -9.52
C VAL A 7 -0.35 -0.11 -9.80
N ARG A 8 -0.16 -0.48 -11.07
CA ARG A 8 0.57 -1.70 -11.45
C ARG A 8 2.02 -1.71 -10.92
N LYS A 9 2.70 -0.57 -10.89
CA LYS A 9 4.07 -0.45 -10.34
C LYS A 9 4.08 -0.44 -8.82
N ALA A 10 3.13 0.25 -8.18
CA ALA A 10 3.05 0.36 -6.73
C ALA A 10 2.63 -0.94 -6.04
N THR A 11 1.77 -1.76 -6.68
CA THR A 11 1.28 -3.02 -6.11
C THR A 11 2.39 -3.98 -5.64
N PRO A 12 3.40 -4.35 -6.47
CA PRO A 12 4.48 -5.22 -6.01
C PRO A 12 5.34 -4.59 -4.89
N ILE A 13 5.54 -3.26 -4.90
CA ILE A 13 6.24 -2.54 -3.83
C ILE A 13 5.50 -2.71 -2.51
N GLY A 14 4.19 -2.47 -2.51
CA GLY A 14 3.37 -2.64 -1.31
C GLY A 14 3.34 -4.08 -0.79
N ILE A 15 3.30 -5.08 -1.69
CA ILE A 15 3.33 -6.49 -1.30
C ILE A 15 4.66 -6.83 -0.63
N GLU A 16 5.78 -6.39 -1.22
CA GLU A 16 7.10 -6.66 -0.66
C GLU A 16 7.31 -5.95 0.67
N TYR A 17 6.88 -4.69 0.80
CA TYR A 17 6.97 -3.94 2.05
C TYR A 17 6.26 -4.63 3.22
N PHE A 18 5.01 -5.10 3.01
CA PHE A 18 4.30 -5.83 4.08
C PHE A 18 4.95 -7.17 4.41
N LYS A 19 5.63 -7.79 3.46
CA LYS A 19 6.36 -9.03 3.66
C LYS A 19 7.68 -8.81 4.40
N SER A 20 8.45 -7.76 4.08
CA SER A 20 9.74 -7.47 4.71
C SER A 20 9.59 -6.90 6.11
N GLU A 21 8.72 -5.89 6.28
CA GLU A 21 8.64 -5.13 7.54
C GLU A 21 7.76 -5.81 8.58
N TYR A 22 6.73 -6.54 8.14
CA TYR A 22 5.72 -7.12 9.04
C TYR A 22 5.60 -8.64 8.92
N ASN A 23 6.35 -9.29 8.02
CA ASN A 23 6.27 -10.73 7.78
C ASN A 23 4.85 -11.23 7.47
N ILE A 24 4.05 -10.44 6.75
CA ILE A 24 2.70 -10.81 6.34
C ILE A 24 2.52 -10.77 4.82
N THR A 25 1.60 -11.58 4.32
CA THR A 25 1.15 -11.50 2.92
C THR A 25 -0.15 -10.74 2.83
N VAL A 26 -0.22 -9.76 1.94
CA VAL A 26 -1.41 -8.94 1.70
C VAL A 26 -1.95 -9.11 0.29
N LYS A 27 -3.21 -8.72 0.09
CA LYS A 27 -3.81 -8.56 -1.24
C LYS A 27 -4.46 -7.20 -1.34
N PHE A 28 -4.03 -6.40 -2.32
CA PHE A 28 -4.68 -5.14 -2.66
C PHE A 28 -5.86 -5.39 -3.60
N THR A 29 -6.97 -4.72 -3.34
CA THR A 29 -8.22 -4.83 -4.11
C THR A 29 -8.71 -3.50 -4.64
N ASP A 30 -8.21 -2.39 -4.11
CA ASP A 30 -8.60 -1.05 -4.53
C ASP A 30 -7.42 -0.08 -4.43
N SER A 31 -7.55 1.08 -5.07
CA SER A 31 -6.50 2.09 -5.12
C SER A 31 -7.03 3.50 -5.37
N GLN A 32 -6.38 4.49 -4.76
CA GLN A 32 -6.63 5.91 -5.02
C GLN A 32 -5.32 6.57 -5.49
N VAL A 33 -5.31 7.10 -6.71
CA VAL A 33 -4.18 7.86 -7.26
C VAL A 33 -4.44 9.35 -7.08
N PHE A 34 -3.55 10.03 -6.38
CA PHE A 34 -3.64 11.47 -6.18
C PHE A 34 -2.99 12.22 -7.36
N PRO A 35 -3.50 13.40 -7.74
CA PRO A 35 -2.88 14.19 -8.79
C PRO A 35 -1.51 14.71 -8.35
N GLY A 36 -0.50 14.54 -9.20
CA GLY A 36 0.88 14.87 -8.85
C GLY A 36 1.18 16.34 -8.58
N TYR A 37 0.31 17.25 -9.01
CA TYR A 37 0.41 18.67 -8.69
C TYR A 37 -0.04 19.00 -7.26
N ILE A 38 -0.71 18.06 -6.57
CA ILE A 38 -1.11 18.18 -5.16
C ILE A 38 -0.20 17.31 -4.30
N ASN A 39 -0.14 16.03 -4.63
CA ASN A 39 0.65 15.04 -3.92
C ASN A 39 0.83 13.82 -4.85
N SER A 40 2.07 13.49 -5.18
CA SER A 40 2.40 12.43 -6.15
C SER A 40 2.34 11.03 -5.55
N LYS A 41 1.21 10.67 -4.95
CA LYS A 41 1.04 9.38 -4.28
C LYS A 41 -0.07 8.52 -4.84
N VAL A 42 0.08 7.22 -4.64
CA VAL A 42 -0.98 6.24 -4.76
C VAL A 42 -1.19 5.57 -3.41
N VAL A 43 -2.44 5.47 -3.00
CA VAL A 43 -2.83 4.68 -1.83
C VAL A 43 -3.41 3.36 -2.35
N LEU A 44 -2.88 2.25 -1.89
CA LEU A 44 -3.40 0.91 -2.16
C LEU A 44 -4.17 0.42 -0.94
N TYR A 45 -5.37 -0.10 -1.15
CA TYR A 45 -6.23 -0.65 -0.10
C TYR A 45 -6.40 -2.14 -0.28
N GLY A 46 -6.34 -2.88 0.82
CA GLY A 46 -6.35 -4.33 0.79
C GLY A 46 -6.65 -4.96 2.13
N TYR A 47 -6.25 -6.21 2.27
CA TYR A 47 -6.37 -6.99 3.48
C TYR A 47 -5.23 -8.00 3.61
N VAL A 48 -5.01 -8.50 4.83
CA VAL A 48 -4.11 -9.62 5.10
C VAL A 48 -4.68 -10.88 4.47
N LYS A 49 -3.90 -11.61 3.65
CA LYS A 49 -4.41 -12.71 2.81
C LYS A 49 -5.20 -13.78 3.59
N ASN A 50 -4.83 -14.02 4.84
CA ASN A 50 -5.45 -15.03 5.70
C ASN A 50 -6.63 -14.50 6.54
N ASP A 51 -6.92 -13.19 6.52
CA ASP A 51 -8.06 -12.59 7.21
C ASP A 51 -8.53 -11.30 6.50
N ILE A 52 -9.64 -11.39 5.78
CA ILE A 52 -10.22 -10.26 5.03
C ILE A 52 -10.72 -9.11 5.91
N ASN A 53 -10.95 -9.36 7.21
CA ASN A 53 -11.38 -8.34 8.16
C ASN A 53 -10.22 -7.45 8.59
N GLN A 54 -8.99 -7.94 8.43
CA GLN A 54 -7.77 -7.18 8.72
C GLN A 54 -7.42 -6.32 7.51
N ARG A 55 -8.07 -5.17 7.42
CA ARG A 55 -7.86 -4.18 6.35
C ARG A 55 -6.51 -3.50 6.52
N ILE A 56 -5.84 -3.28 5.40
CA ILE A 56 -4.55 -2.58 5.33
C ILE A 56 -4.60 -1.52 4.25
N SER A 57 -3.71 -0.54 4.37
CA SER A 57 -3.45 0.45 3.33
C SER A 57 -1.98 0.82 3.31
N ILE A 58 -1.47 1.20 2.14
CA ILE A 58 -0.11 1.75 1.99
C ILE A 58 -0.14 2.91 1.01
N ALA A 59 0.48 4.03 1.38
CA ALA A 59 0.69 5.19 0.53
C ALA A 59 2.13 5.17 0.00
N ILE A 60 2.28 5.28 -1.32
CA ILE A 60 3.56 5.21 -2.02
C ILE A 60 3.65 6.40 -2.96
N ASP A 61 4.76 7.16 -2.89
CA ASP A 61 5.05 8.18 -3.90
C ASP A 61 5.36 7.48 -5.23
N TYR A 62 4.62 7.79 -6.29
CA TYR A 62 4.78 7.08 -7.58
C TYR A 62 5.88 7.64 -8.48
N ASN A 63 6.58 8.69 -8.05
CA ASN A 63 7.78 9.20 -8.71
C ASN A 63 9.04 8.59 -8.07
N THR A 64 9.12 8.53 -6.73
CA THR A 64 10.28 8.02 -5.98
C THR A 64 10.16 6.54 -5.63
N HIS A 65 8.93 6.01 -5.57
CA HIS A 65 8.59 4.67 -5.09
C HIS A 65 8.83 4.45 -3.59
N GLU A 66 8.97 5.54 -2.82
CA GLU A 66 9.12 5.48 -1.37
C GLU A 66 7.76 5.29 -0.68
N VAL A 67 7.76 4.53 0.41
CA VAL A 67 6.59 4.32 1.26
C VAL A 67 6.46 5.51 2.22
N GLU A 68 5.35 6.24 2.12
CA GLU A 68 5.10 7.41 2.97
C GLU A 68 4.34 7.04 4.24
N HIS A 69 3.33 6.18 4.11
CA HIS A 69 2.43 5.84 5.20
C HIS A 69 1.91 4.41 5.07
N VAL A 70 1.73 3.78 6.23
CA VAL A 70 1.16 2.44 6.38
C VAL A 70 -0.03 2.53 7.33
N GLY A 71 -1.14 1.92 6.94
CA GLY A 71 -2.35 1.83 7.75
C GLY A 71 -2.76 0.38 7.92
N GLY A 72 -3.33 0.06 9.07
CA GLY A 72 -3.78 -1.28 9.37
C GLY A 72 -4.29 -1.45 10.79
N PRO A 73 -4.60 -2.68 11.19
CA PRO A 73 -5.03 -2.99 12.54
C PRO A 73 -3.94 -2.67 13.56
N LYS A 74 -4.35 -2.42 14.80
CA LYS A 74 -3.45 -1.97 15.89
C LYS A 74 -2.25 -2.90 16.10
N TRP A 75 -2.41 -4.21 15.93
CA TRP A 75 -1.31 -5.18 16.09
C TRP A 75 -0.24 -5.03 15.01
N LEU A 76 -0.58 -4.50 13.82
CA LEU A 76 0.35 -4.29 12.71
C LEU A 76 1.20 -3.04 12.92
N LEU A 77 0.60 -1.98 13.48
CA LEU A 77 1.25 -0.69 13.69
C LEU A 77 1.95 -0.57 15.06
N GLN A 78 1.84 -1.60 15.90
CA GLN A 78 2.62 -1.74 17.13
C GLN A 78 3.86 -2.57 16.83
N SER A 79 4.82 -1.97 16.14
CA SER A 79 6.23 -2.34 16.30
C SER A 79 6.76 -1.45 17.43
N GLU A 80 7.13 -2.10 18.54
CA GLU A 80 7.65 -1.59 19.83
C GLU A 80 8.00 -0.10 19.97
#